data_AF-A0A2A7B8F2-F1
#
_entry.id   AF-A0A2A7B8F2-F1
#
_cell.length_a   1.000
_cell.length_b   1.000
_cell.length_c   1.000
_cell.angle_alpha   90.00
_cell.angle_beta   90.00
_cell.angle_gamma   90.00
#
_symmetry.space_group_name_H-M   'P 1'
#
loop_
_entity.id
_entity.type
_entity.pdbx_description
1 polymer ?
#
loop_
_entity_poly.entity_id
_entity_poly.type
_entity_poly.pdbx_seq_one_letter_code
_entity_poly.pdbx_strand_id
1 'polypeptide(L)'
;MANEIPVYLFVGFLESGKTKFIQETFEDPNFDSGDKTLLLVCEEGEEEYNQKKFAFPGVTLYNLEDKAELNPQNLAKLAKEADAGRVVIEYNGMWLLQDLANNLPENWIVYQCIATADGTTALTYARDNSMRALLLDKIARSELIVFNRAEAVNNDAARQELHKLVRQASRKCDIAYEFADGSVAYDDIPDPLPFDLNKPVVEIGDDDFGIWYMDCQDEPQKYAGKTVKFLAQVCQTNRAGKNSFVPGRFAMTCCVQDIQFVGFPCSYDGYKALEQRAWVTVTAKVNYKFHNIYRGKGPVLTAISVEPAEKPLNDVVTFS
;
A
#
# COMPACT_ATOMS: atom_id res chain seq x y z
N MET A 1 3.60 28.37 -13.23
CA MET A 1 3.93 27.17 -12.44
C MET A 1 4.58 26.20 -13.42
N ALA A 2 5.70 25.57 -13.05
CA ALA A 2 6.28 24.53 -13.89
C ALA A 2 5.26 23.38 -14.01
N ASN A 3 5.16 22.74 -15.17
CA ASN A 3 4.32 21.54 -15.31
C ASN A 3 4.87 20.45 -14.39
N GLU A 4 3.97 19.74 -13.72
CA GLU A 4 4.32 18.54 -12.93
C GLU A 4 4.80 17.44 -13.89
N ILE A 5 5.87 16.75 -13.51
CA ILE A 5 6.44 15.64 -14.27
C ILE A 5 6.25 14.37 -13.44
N PRO A 6 5.48 13.37 -13.92
CA PRO A 6 5.34 12.09 -13.25
C PRO A 6 6.66 11.31 -13.29
N VAL A 7 7.05 10.78 -12.13
CA VAL A 7 8.22 9.91 -11.95
C VAL A 7 7.77 8.49 -11.65
N TYR A 8 8.21 7.55 -12.49
CA TYR A 8 8.09 6.12 -12.26
C TYR A 8 9.41 5.63 -11.69
N LEU A 9 9.37 5.20 -10.44
CA LEU A 9 10.55 4.85 -9.66
C LEU A 9 10.67 3.33 -9.57
N PHE A 10 11.78 2.80 -10.05
CA PHE A 10 12.13 1.38 -9.94
C PHE A 10 13.27 1.25 -8.94
N VAL A 11 12.99 0.51 -7.86
CA VAL A 11 13.93 0.27 -6.78
C VAL A 11 14.15 -1.22 -6.62
N GLY A 12 15.18 -1.60 -5.87
CA GLY A 12 15.53 -3.00 -5.69
C GLY A 12 17.02 -3.13 -5.46
N PHE A 13 17.42 -4.26 -4.90
CA PHE A 13 18.83 -4.50 -4.62
C PHE A 13 19.65 -4.72 -5.90
N LEU A 14 20.98 -4.80 -5.78
CA LEU A 14 21.86 -5.19 -6.90
C LEU A 14 21.40 -6.53 -7.49
N GLU A 15 21.46 -6.65 -8.81
CA GLU A 15 21.08 -7.84 -9.58
C GLU A 15 19.61 -8.29 -9.38
N SER A 16 18.77 -7.45 -8.80
CA SER A 16 17.34 -7.77 -8.59
C SER A 16 16.51 -7.75 -9.87
N GLY A 17 17.10 -7.47 -11.04
CA GLY A 17 16.41 -7.49 -12.34
C GLY A 17 15.68 -6.20 -12.73
N LYS A 18 16.01 -5.05 -12.12
CA LYS A 18 15.41 -3.74 -12.45
C LYS A 18 15.50 -3.40 -13.94
N THR A 19 16.71 -3.48 -14.50
CA THR A 19 16.97 -3.16 -15.91
C THR A 19 16.08 -3.98 -16.85
N LYS A 20 16.00 -5.29 -16.62
CA LYS A 20 15.15 -6.20 -17.39
C LYS A 20 13.67 -5.83 -17.25
N PHE A 21 13.20 -5.57 -16.03
CA PHE A 21 11.80 -5.19 -15.78
C PHE A 21 11.42 -3.89 -16.51
N ILE A 22 12.29 -2.88 -16.48
CA ILE A 22 12.07 -1.60 -17.18
C ILE A 22 12.14 -1.81 -18.69
N GLN A 23 13.09 -2.61 -19.18
CA GLN A 23 13.20 -2.97 -20.60
C GLN A 23 11.90 -3.63 -21.09
N GLU A 24 11.37 -4.63 -20.39
CA GLU A 24 10.11 -5.29 -20.74
C GLU A 24 8.92 -4.33 -20.65
N THR A 25 8.90 -3.43 -19.67
CA THR A 25 7.89 -2.36 -19.57
C THR A 25 7.93 -1.42 -20.79
N PHE A 26 9.13 -1.10 -21.30
CA PHE A 26 9.29 -0.22 -22.46
C PHE A 26 9.03 -0.95 -23.80
N GLU A 27 9.08 -2.28 -23.80
CA GLU A 27 8.69 -3.12 -24.94
C GLU A 27 7.17 -3.29 -25.05
N ASP A 28 6.38 -2.97 -24.01
CA ASP A 28 4.92 -3.00 -24.03
C ASP A 28 4.34 -1.70 -24.65
N PRO A 29 3.63 -1.77 -25.79
CA PRO A 29 2.97 -0.62 -26.40
C PRO A 29 1.92 0.05 -25.50
N ASN A 30 1.38 -0.65 -24.50
CA ASN A 30 0.40 -0.07 -23.58
C ASN A 30 1.00 0.95 -22.60
N PHE A 31 2.34 0.96 -22.46
CA PHE A 31 3.04 1.95 -21.62
C PHE A 31 3.28 3.29 -22.34
N ASP A 32 2.98 3.37 -23.64
CA ASP A 32 3.11 4.61 -24.41
C ASP A 32 1.99 5.61 -24.05
N SER A 33 2.35 6.69 -23.36
CA SER A 33 1.45 7.83 -23.09
C SER A 33 1.55 8.94 -24.14
N GLY A 34 2.45 8.82 -25.11
CA GLY A 34 2.81 9.86 -26.08
C GLY A 34 3.81 10.90 -25.57
N ASP A 35 4.22 10.83 -24.29
CA ASP A 35 5.18 11.74 -23.67
C ASP A 35 6.63 11.30 -23.91
N LYS A 36 7.52 12.27 -24.13
CA LYS A 36 8.96 12.02 -24.12
C LYS A 36 9.42 11.60 -22.73
N THR A 37 10.28 10.60 -22.68
CA THR A 37 10.71 9.97 -21.44
C THR A 37 12.19 10.21 -21.20
N LEU A 38 12.55 10.71 -20.01
CA LEU A 38 13.92 10.66 -19.50
C LEU A 38 14.07 9.39 -18.65
N LEU A 39 14.96 8.49 -19.07
CA LEU A 39 15.35 7.31 -18.31
C LEU A 39 16.67 7.59 -17.59
N LEU A 40 16.64 7.64 -16.27
CA LEU A 40 17.82 7.80 -15.41
C LEU A 40 18.24 6.44 -14.87
N VAL A 41 19.49 6.05 -15.11
CA VAL A 41 20.05 4.78 -14.67
C VAL A 41 21.13 5.06 -13.63
N CYS A 42 20.85 4.76 -12.36
CA CYS A 42 21.73 5.12 -11.23
C CYS A 42 22.71 4.01 -10.80
N GLU A 43 22.80 2.93 -11.56
CA GLU A 43 23.72 1.83 -11.31
C GLU A 43 24.18 1.19 -12.62
N GLU A 44 25.37 0.63 -12.64
CA GLU A 44 25.84 -0.20 -13.74
C GLU A 44 25.19 -1.59 -13.60
N GLY A 45 24.27 -1.91 -14.50
CA GLY A 45 23.65 -3.23 -14.59
C GLY A 45 24.53 -4.22 -15.37
N GLU A 46 24.34 -5.52 -15.15
CA GLU A 46 24.95 -6.55 -16.02
C GLU A 46 24.36 -6.53 -17.44
N GLU A 47 23.11 -6.05 -17.57
CA GLU A 47 22.39 -5.91 -18.82
C GLU A 47 22.36 -4.45 -19.27
N GLU A 48 22.46 -4.22 -20.58
CA GLU A 48 22.29 -2.89 -21.18
C GLU A 48 20.90 -2.78 -21.84
N TYR A 49 20.31 -1.57 -21.77
CA TYR A 49 19.06 -1.29 -22.45
C TYR A 49 19.18 -1.42 -23.97
N ASN A 50 18.26 -2.18 -24.56
CA ASN A 50 18.13 -2.26 -26.02
C ASN A 50 17.06 -1.29 -26.51
N GLN A 51 17.46 -0.03 -26.71
CA GLN A 51 16.54 1.03 -27.13
C GLN A 51 15.83 0.76 -28.48
N LYS A 52 16.35 -0.14 -29.32
CA LYS A 52 15.72 -0.52 -30.59
C LYS A 52 14.45 -1.34 -30.41
N LYS A 53 14.27 -1.95 -29.24
CA LYS A 53 13.08 -2.75 -28.92
C LYS A 53 11.98 -1.94 -28.24
N PHE A 54 12.26 -0.71 -27.81
CA PHE A 54 11.25 0.14 -27.19
C PHE A 54 10.07 0.33 -28.14
N ALA A 55 8.85 0.14 -27.61
CA ALA A 55 7.62 0.24 -28.38
C ALA A 55 7.27 1.70 -28.76
N PHE A 56 7.88 2.67 -28.08
CA PHE A 56 7.65 4.10 -28.29
C PHE A 56 8.95 4.89 -28.49
N PRO A 57 8.95 5.92 -29.36
CA PRO A 57 10.11 6.78 -29.57
C PRO A 57 10.26 7.80 -28.43
N GLY A 58 11.36 8.58 -28.45
CA GLY A 58 11.51 9.73 -27.55
C GLY A 58 11.98 9.39 -26.14
N VAL A 59 12.63 8.25 -25.95
CA VAL A 59 13.38 7.93 -24.74
C VAL A 59 14.78 8.55 -24.83
N THR A 60 15.15 9.34 -23.83
CA THR A 60 16.52 9.80 -23.60
C THR A 60 17.09 9.06 -22.40
N LEU A 61 18.11 8.24 -22.59
CA LEU A 61 18.78 7.49 -21.52
C LEU A 61 19.99 8.28 -21.00
N TYR A 62 20.10 8.40 -19.67
CA TYR A 62 21.24 9.01 -18.99
C TYR A 62 21.72 8.14 -17.83
N ASN A 63 23.00 7.77 -17.83
CA ASN A 63 23.65 7.06 -16.72
C ASN A 63 24.10 8.08 -15.67
N LEU A 64 23.50 8.01 -14.48
CA LEU A 64 23.77 8.86 -13.32
C LEU A 64 24.39 8.00 -12.22
N GLU A 65 25.63 7.55 -12.45
CA GLU A 65 26.32 6.61 -11.56
C GLU A 65 26.95 7.30 -10.34
N ASP A 66 27.42 8.55 -10.48
CA ASP A 66 27.95 9.31 -9.35
C ASP A 66 26.79 9.93 -8.55
N LYS A 67 26.71 9.56 -7.27
CA LYS A 67 25.72 10.11 -6.33
C LYS A 67 25.76 11.65 -6.26
N ALA A 68 26.90 12.29 -6.52
CA ALA A 68 27.00 13.75 -6.53
C ALA A 68 26.19 14.41 -7.67
N GLU A 69 25.92 13.67 -8.76
CA GLU A 69 25.07 14.11 -9.86
C GLU A 69 23.58 14.10 -9.51
N LEU A 70 23.19 13.39 -8.44
CA LEU A 70 21.83 13.34 -7.92
C LEU A 70 21.52 14.62 -7.13
N ASN A 71 21.34 15.72 -7.84
CA ASN A 71 20.97 17.01 -7.27
C ASN A 71 19.90 17.72 -8.11
N PRO A 72 19.08 18.61 -7.52
CA PRO A 72 17.94 19.22 -8.21
C PRO A 72 18.32 19.97 -9.49
N GLN A 73 19.48 20.64 -9.49
CA GLN A 73 19.92 21.46 -10.63
C GLN A 73 20.26 20.59 -11.84
N ASN A 74 20.98 19.49 -11.62
CA ASN A 74 21.33 18.56 -12.68
C ASN A 74 20.10 17.82 -13.21
N LEU A 75 19.23 17.31 -12.31
CA LEU A 75 18.01 16.61 -12.70
C LEU A 75 17.07 17.51 -13.54
N ALA A 76 16.87 18.76 -13.11
CA ALA A 76 16.07 19.73 -13.87
C ALA A 76 16.67 20.06 -15.24
N LYS A 77 18.01 20.14 -15.33
CA LYS A 77 18.72 20.32 -16.61
C LYS A 77 18.48 19.13 -17.54
N LEU A 78 18.66 17.91 -17.06
CA LEU A 78 18.49 16.68 -17.86
C LEU A 78 17.05 16.55 -18.38
N ALA A 79 16.04 16.79 -17.54
CA ALA A 79 14.64 16.75 -17.99
C ALA A 79 14.33 17.80 -19.05
N LYS A 80 14.91 19.00 -18.93
CA LYS A 80 14.76 20.05 -19.94
C LYS A 80 15.44 19.69 -21.27
N GLU A 81 16.64 19.12 -21.22
CA GLU A 81 17.38 18.69 -22.41
C GLU A 81 16.68 17.54 -23.15
N ALA A 82 16.07 16.62 -22.40
CA ALA A 82 15.24 15.54 -22.93
C ALA A 82 13.83 15.99 -23.37
N ASP A 83 13.41 17.23 -23.06
CA ASP A 83 12.03 17.71 -23.21
C ASP A 83 11.02 16.73 -22.56
N ALA A 84 11.37 16.25 -21.37
CA ALA A 84 10.71 15.13 -20.72
C ALA A 84 9.31 15.50 -20.20
N GLY A 85 8.30 14.79 -20.67
CA GLY A 85 6.95 14.77 -20.06
C GLY A 85 6.80 13.69 -18.99
N ARG A 86 7.74 12.74 -18.93
CA ARG A 86 7.81 11.65 -17.95
C ARG A 86 9.26 11.35 -17.57
N VAL A 87 9.50 10.95 -16.32
CA VAL A 87 10.79 10.43 -15.88
C VAL A 87 10.62 8.99 -15.39
N VAL A 88 11.56 8.14 -15.76
CA VAL A 88 11.72 6.79 -15.24
C VAL A 88 13.09 6.71 -14.57
N ILE A 89 13.16 6.22 -13.34
CA ILE A 89 14.41 6.13 -12.58
C ILE A 89 14.64 4.67 -12.19
N GLU A 90 15.71 4.09 -12.72
CA GLU A 90 16.32 2.88 -12.17
C GLU A 90 17.26 3.30 -11.04
N TYR A 91 16.76 3.21 -9.80
CA TYR A 91 17.46 3.76 -8.65
C TYR A 91 18.47 2.78 -8.09
N ASN A 92 19.63 3.32 -7.68
CA ASN A 92 20.72 2.54 -7.11
C ASN A 92 20.27 1.76 -5.87
N GLY A 93 20.52 0.46 -5.85
CA GLY A 93 20.10 -0.41 -4.74
C GLY A 93 20.69 -0.05 -3.37
N MET A 94 21.83 0.65 -3.35
CA MET A 94 22.59 0.98 -2.13
C MET A 94 22.29 2.37 -1.57
N TRP A 95 21.60 3.24 -2.31
CA TRP A 95 21.30 4.60 -1.86
C TRP A 95 19.98 4.63 -1.09
N LEU A 96 19.83 5.51 -0.11
CA LEU A 96 18.59 5.63 0.66
C LEU A 96 17.55 6.41 -0.13
N LEU A 97 16.28 6.02 -0.07
CA LEU A 97 15.22 6.77 -0.76
C LEU A 97 15.06 8.20 -0.25
N GLN A 98 15.48 8.47 0.97
CA GLN A 98 15.54 9.84 1.49
C GLN A 98 16.50 10.72 0.67
N ASP A 99 17.61 10.18 0.17
CA ASP A 99 18.54 10.92 -0.67
C ASP A 99 17.88 11.32 -1.98
N LEU A 100 17.10 10.43 -2.60
CA LEU A 100 16.30 10.76 -3.78
C LEU A 100 15.27 11.84 -3.45
N ALA A 101 14.46 11.64 -2.42
CA ALA A 101 13.39 12.57 -2.04
C ALA A 101 13.90 13.99 -1.77
N ASN A 102 15.10 14.14 -1.21
CA ASN A 102 15.71 15.43 -0.93
C ASN A 102 16.28 16.14 -2.18
N ASN A 103 16.53 15.40 -3.26
CA ASN A 103 17.20 15.90 -4.46
C ASN A 103 16.29 15.96 -5.70
N LEU A 104 15.09 15.38 -5.66
CA LEU A 104 14.12 15.56 -6.73
C LEU A 104 13.72 17.04 -6.89
N PRO A 105 13.60 17.55 -8.13
CA PRO A 105 13.02 18.87 -8.36
C PRO A 105 11.58 18.95 -7.80
N GLU A 106 11.18 20.12 -7.30
CA GLU A 106 9.87 20.31 -6.66
C GLU A 106 8.67 19.95 -7.56
N ASN A 107 8.83 20.07 -8.89
CA ASN A 107 7.79 19.74 -9.86
C ASN A 107 7.80 18.27 -10.30
N TRP A 108 8.66 17.42 -9.73
CA TRP A 108 8.68 15.98 -10.00
C TRP A 108 7.86 15.24 -8.94
N ILE A 109 6.82 14.54 -9.38
CA ILE A 109 5.90 13.83 -8.50
C ILE A 109 6.10 12.34 -8.69
N VAL A 110 6.51 11.62 -7.64
CA VAL A 110 6.59 10.15 -7.66
C VAL A 110 5.17 9.62 -7.83
N TYR A 111 4.90 9.10 -9.03
CA TYR A 111 3.60 8.61 -9.44
C TYR A 111 3.42 7.13 -9.11
N GLN A 112 4.49 6.35 -9.29
CA GLN A 112 4.51 4.92 -9.00
C GLN A 112 5.90 4.51 -8.51
N CYS A 113 5.95 3.58 -7.57
CA CYS A 113 7.20 3.00 -7.06
C CYS A 113 7.09 1.48 -7.01
N ILE A 114 7.94 0.80 -7.78
CA ILE A 114 7.99 -0.67 -7.89
C ILE A 114 9.34 -1.15 -7.37
N ALA A 115 9.32 -2.11 -6.45
CA ALA A 115 10.50 -2.80 -5.97
C ALA A 115 10.70 -4.12 -6.72
N THR A 116 11.95 -4.47 -7.00
CA THR A 116 12.35 -5.81 -7.45
C THR A 116 13.33 -6.43 -6.45
N ALA A 117 13.27 -7.75 -6.31
CA ALA A 117 14.20 -8.53 -5.51
C ALA A 117 14.46 -9.89 -6.18
N ASP A 118 15.70 -10.38 -6.10
CA ASP A 118 16.05 -11.71 -6.59
C ASP A 118 15.71 -12.77 -5.54
N GLY A 119 14.83 -13.72 -5.88
CA GLY A 119 14.42 -14.82 -4.98
C GLY A 119 15.58 -15.67 -4.47
N THR A 120 16.67 -15.81 -5.22
CA THR A 120 17.86 -16.57 -4.82
C THR A 120 18.67 -15.87 -3.72
N THR A 121 18.57 -14.55 -3.59
CA THR A 121 19.33 -13.74 -2.61
C THR A 121 18.45 -13.01 -1.59
N ALA A 122 17.15 -12.87 -1.85
CA ALA A 122 16.22 -12.08 -1.04
C ALA A 122 16.20 -12.48 0.44
N LEU A 123 16.15 -13.79 0.74
CA LEU A 123 16.18 -14.29 2.12
C LEU A 123 17.52 -14.03 2.80
N THR A 124 18.62 -14.13 2.06
CA THR A 124 19.96 -13.82 2.59
C THR A 124 20.04 -12.36 3.00
N TYR A 125 19.57 -11.45 2.14
CA TYR A 125 19.52 -10.03 2.43
C TYR A 125 18.52 -9.69 3.55
N ALA A 126 17.37 -10.38 3.63
CA ALA A 126 16.39 -10.20 4.70
C ALA A 126 16.93 -10.55 6.10
N ARG A 127 17.94 -11.43 6.17
CA ARG A 127 18.55 -11.93 7.41
C ARG A 127 19.81 -11.17 7.82
N ASP A 128 20.48 -10.48 6.89
CA ASP A 128 21.59 -9.59 7.19
C ASP A 128 21.07 -8.22 7.65
N ASN A 129 21.56 -7.69 8.77
CA ASN A 129 21.02 -6.45 9.36
C ASN A 129 21.16 -5.22 8.45
N SER A 130 22.30 -5.05 7.78
CA SER A 130 22.57 -3.88 6.94
C SER A 130 21.74 -3.94 5.66
N MET A 131 21.70 -5.12 5.05
CA MET A 131 20.98 -5.37 3.80
C MET A 131 19.47 -5.33 4.01
N ARG A 132 18.99 -5.89 5.13
CA ARG A 132 17.60 -5.82 5.54
C ARG A 132 17.14 -4.37 5.70
N ALA A 133 17.95 -3.50 6.28
CA ALA A 133 17.59 -2.08 6.43
C ALA A 133 17.36 -1.41 5.07
N LEU A 134 18.21 -1.71 4.07
CA LEU A 134 18.04 -1.21 2.70
C LEU A 134 16.82 -1.80 2.01
N LEU A 135 16.54 -3.10 2.17
CA LEU A 135 15.32 -3.72 1.65
C LEU A 135 14.06 -3.08 2.23
N LEU A 136 14.03 -2.89 3.56
CA LEU A 136 12.89 -2.24 4.23
C LEU A 136 12.70 -0.80 3.75
N ASP A 137 13.79 -0.04 3.55
CA ASP A 137 13.74 1.32 2.96
C ASP A 137 13.05 1.32 1.59
N LYS A 138 13.42 0.38 0.70
CA LYS A 138 12.82 0.27 -0.64
C LYS A 138 11.36 -0.17 -0.60
N ILE A 139 11.04 -1.18 0.22
CA ILE A 139 9.67 -1.68 0.35
C ILE A 139 8.72 -0.62 0.93
N ALA A 140 9.18 0.19 1.90
CA ALA A 140 8.34 1.15 2.60
C ALA A 140 7.67 2.20 1.70
N ARG A 141 8.23 2.45 0.51
CA ARG A 141 7.70 3.40 -0.47
C ARG A 141 7.11 2.73 -1.72
N SER A 142 7.21 1.40 -1.81
CA SER A 142 6.76 0.66 -2.99
C SER A 142 5.30 0.27 -2.86
N GLU A 143 4.60 0.30 -4.00
CA GLU A 143 3.23 -0.19 -4.14
C GLU A 143 3.21 -1.68 -4.47
N LEU A 144 4.29 -2.17 -5.09
CA LEU A 144 4.49 -3.56 -5.46
C LEU A 144 5.95 -3.94 -5.24
N ILE A 145 6.20 -5.12 -4.66
CA ILE A 145 7.47 -5.81 -4.73
C ILE A 145 7.35 -7.09 -5.56
N VAL A 146 8.22 -7.23 -6.55
CA VAL A 146 8.34 -8.42 -7.38
C VAL A 146 9.57 -9.21 -6.96
N PHE A 147 9.36 -10.42 -6.43
CA PHE A 147 10.41 -11.40 -6.21
C PHE A 147 10.56 -12.24 -7.49
N ASN A 148 11.56 -11.93 -8.32
CA ASN A 148 11.85 -12.73 -9.52
C ASN A 148 12.67 -13.98 -9.18
N ARG A 149 12.86 -14.87 -10.17
CA ARG A 149 13.52 -16.17 -9.95
C ARG A 149 12.84 -16.92 -8.80
N ALA A 150 11.51 -16.82 -8.75
CA ALA A 150 10.69 -17.19 -7.59
C ALA A 150 10.78 -18.67 -7.22
N GLU A 151 11.29 -19.53 -8.11
CA GLU A 151 11.57 -20.94 -7.83
C GLU A 151 12.38 -21.12 -6.54
N ALA A 152 13.32 -20.23 -6.26
CA ALA A 152 14.18 -20.29 -5.07
C ALA A 152 13.42 -20.05 -3.75
N VAL A 153 12.25 -19.39 -3.82
CA VAL A 153 11.42 -19.02 -2.65
C VAL A 153 10.00 -19.58 -2.74
N ASN A 154 9.76 -20.55 -3.63
CA ASN A 154 8.45 -21.16 -3.85
C ASN A 154 8.11 -22.26 -2.84
N ASN A 155 8.28 -21.97 -1.55
CA ASN A 155 7.86 -22.84 -0.46
C ASN A 155 7.29 -22.01 0.69
N ASP A 156 6.38 -22.61 1.47
CA ASP A 156 5.62 -21.92 2.52
C ASP A 156 6.51 -21.16 3.52
N ALA A 157 7.63 -21.76 3.93
CA ALA A 157 8.53 -21.13 4.91
C ALA A 157 9.19 -19.87 4.34
N ALA A 158 9.70 -19.94 3.11
CA ALA A 158 10.29 -18.79 2.43
C ALA A 158 9.26 -17.68 2.17
N ARG A 159 8.09 -18.03 1.62
CA ARG A 159 7.02 -17.06 1.38
C ARG A 159 6.56 -16.37 2.67
N GLN A 160 6.38 -17.13 3.75
CA GLN A 160 5.98 -16.58 5.05
C GLN A 160 7.02 -15.61 5.62
N GLU A 161 8.31 -15.87 5.43
CA GLU A 161 9.39 -14.98 5.88
C GLU A 161 9.43 -13.68 5.06
N LEU A 162 9.33 -13.78 3.74
CA LEU A 162 9.28 -12.62 2.85
C LEU A 162 8.02 -11.77 3.07
N HIS A 163 6.86 -12.41 3.23
CA HIS A 163 5.61 -11.73 3.59
C HIS A 163 5.79 -10.90 4.87
N LYS A 164 6.33 -11.50 5.94
CA LYS A 164 6.59 -10.79 7.19
C LYS A 164 7.58 -9.63 7.03
N LEU A 165 8.61 -9.79 6.19
CA LEU A 165 9.55 -8.72 5.87
C LEU A 165 8.82 -7.55 5.19
N VAL A 166 7.99 -7.84 4.18
CA VAL A 166 7.25 -6.80 3.47
C VAL A 166 6.28 -6.09 4.41
N ARG A 167 5.53 -6.84 5.22
CA ARG A 167 4.60 -6.27 6.20
C ARG A 167 5.26 -5.52 7.35
N GLN A 168 6.54 -5.75 7.61
CA GLN A 168 7.31 -4.90 8.52
C GLN A 168 7.50 -3.48 7.94
N ALA A 169 7.63 -3.35 6.62
CA ALA A 169 7.86 -2.07 5.95
C ALA A 169 6.57 -1.40 5.44
N SER A 170 5.63 -2.17 4.87
CA SER A 170 4.41 -1.64 4.29
C SER A 170 3.29 -2.69 4.21
N ARG A 171 2.10 -2.32 4.70
CA ARG A 171 0.84 -3.08 4.49
C ARG A 171 0.23 -2.82 3.12
N LYS A 172 0.58 -1.71 2.48
CA LYS A 172 0.06 -1.30 1.16
C LYS A 172 0.83 -1.88 -0.02
N CYS A 173 2.02 -2.42 0.23
CA CYS A 173 2.87 -3.00 -0.82
C CYS A 173 2.36 -4.38 -1.18
N ASP A 174 1.87 -4.56 -2.41
CA ASP A 174 1.53 -5.86 -2.94
C ASP A 174 2.80 -6.70 -3.15
N ILE A 175 2.65 -8.02 -3.10
CA ILE A 175 3.75 -8.97 -3.26
C ILE A 175 3.44 -9.86 -4.45
N ALA A 176 4.35 -9.87 -5.42
CA ALA A 176 4.29 -10.76 -6.57
C ALA A 176 5.54 -11.62 -6.66
N TYR A 177 5.36 -12.82 -7.19
CA TYR A 177 6.40 -13.82 -7.43
C TYR A 177 6.45 -14.09 -8.94
N GLU A 178 7.56 -13.77 -9.58
CA GLU A 178 7.78 -13.98 -11.02
C GLU A 178 8.68 -15.20 -11.23
N PHE A 179 8.18 -16.15 -12.03
CA PHE A 179 8.86 -17.41 -12.35
C PHE A 179 9.58 -17.32 -13.69
N ALA A 180 10.57 -18.20 -13.91
CA ALA A 180 11.37 -18.23 -15.13
C ALA A 180 10.56 -18.53 -16.41
N ASP A 181 9.37 -19.13 -16.27
CA ASP A 181 8.44 -19.34 -17.38
C ASP A 181 7.58 -18.11 -17.73
N GLY A 182 7.79 -16.98 -17.02
CA GLY A 182 7.07 -15.73 -17.18
C GLY A 182 5.73 -15.69 -16.44
N SER A 183 5.35 -16.75 -15.72
CA SER A 183 4.16 -16.72 -14.88
C SER A 183 4.38 -15.85 -13.63
N VAL A 184 3.30 -15.21 -13.16
CA VAL A 184 3.30 -14.38 -11.96
C VAL A 184 2.24 -14.88 -10.98
N ALA A 185 2.62 -15.10 -9.73
CA ALA A 185 1.72 -15.40 -8.64
C ALA A 185 1.73 -14.27 -7.62
N TYR A 186 0.56 -13.76 -7.25
CA TYR A 186 0.44 -12.83 -6.12
C TYR A 186 0.45 -13.59 -4.80
N ASP A 187 1.01 -12.95 -3.77
CA ASP A 187 0.97 -13.49 -2.42
C ASP A 187 -0.46 -13.58 -1.91
N ASP A 188 -0.81 -14.73 -1.36
CA ASP A 188 -2.13 -15.06 -0.83
C ASP A 188 -2.10 -15.27 0.69
N ILE A 189 -0.95 -15.03 1.32
CA ILE A 189 -0.78 -15.13 2.77
C ILE A 189 -1.61 -14.02 3.44
N PRO A 190 -2.57 -14.36 4.33
CA PRO A 190 -3.35 -13.36 5.03
C PRO A 190 -2.47 -12.51 5.95
N ASP A 191 -2.60 -11.18 5.83
CA ASP A 191 -1.94 -10.24 6.72
C ASP A 191 -2.37 -10.47 8.18
N PRO A 192 -1.43 -10.38 9.14
CA PRO A 192 -1.83 -10.33 10.55
C PRO A 192 -2.64 -9.06 10.82
N LEU A 193 -3.70 -9.21 11.61
CA LEU A 193 -4.54 -8.10 12.03
C LEU A 193 -3.69 -7.01 12.71
N PRO A 194 -3.93 -5.71 12.43
CA PRO A 194 -3.18 -4.61 13.04
C PRO A 194 -3.49 -4.41 14.52
N PHE A 195 -4.49 -5.13 15.04
CA PHE A 195 -4.93 -5.10 16.43
C PHE A 195 -4.91 -6.49 17.06
N ASP A 196 -4.69 -6.54 18.37
CA ASP A 196 -4.58 -7.79 19.13
C ASP A 196 -5.94 -8.22 19.67
N LEU A 197 -6.50 -9.29 19.09
CA LEU A 197 -7.76 -9.90 19.50
C LEU A 197 -7.74 -10.55 20.90
N ASN A 198 -6.56 -10.70 21.51
CA ASN A 198 -6.42 -11.31 22.84
C ASN A 198 -6.54 -10.30 23.98
N LYS A 199 -6.46 -8.99 23.70
CA LYS A 199 -6.67 -7.98 24.73
C LYS A 199 -8.10 -8.01 25.28
N PRO A 200 -8.31 -7.68 26.57
CA PRO A 200 -9.66 -7.57 27.15
C PRO A 200 -10.55 -6.58 26.39
N VAL A 201 -9.94 -5.51 25.88
CA VAL A 201 -10.52 -4.56 24.94
C VAL A 201 -9.59 -4.49 23.72
N VAL A 202 -10.11 -4.86 22.56
CA VAL A 202 -9.40 -4.78 21.29
C VAL A 202 -9.49 -3.34 20.80
N GLU A 203 -8.37 -2.64 20.79
CA GLU A 203 -8.30 -1.26 20.29
C GLU A 203 -8.10 -1.29 18.78
N ILE A 204 -9.03 -0.67 18.04
CA ILE A 204 -8.96 -0.52 16.59
C ILE A 204 -8.44 0.89 16.32
N GLY A 205 -7.26 0.97 15.70
CA GLY A 205 -6.68 2.24 15.27
C GLY A 205 -7.57 2.95 14.25
N ASP A 206 -7.35 4.25 14.11
CA ASP A 206 -8.11 5.11 13.19
C ASP A 206 -8.03 4.59 11.74
N ASP A 207 -6.82 4.29 11.29
CA ASP A 207 -6.52 3.75 9.96
C ASP A 207 -6.88 2.25 9.84
N ASP A 208 -7.10 1.55 10.96
CA ASP A 208 -7.38 0.11 10.99
C ASP A 208 -8.88 -0.22 10.90
N PHE A 209 -9.76 0.80 10.94
CA PHE A 209 -11.22 0.59 10.95
C PHE A 209 -11.69 -0.23 9.75
N GLY A 210 -11.16 0.05 8.54
CA GLY A 210 -11.55 -0.65 7.33
C GLY A 210 -11.17 -2.13 7.38
N ILE A 211 -9.95 -2.43 7.81
CA ILE A 211 -9.45 -3.81 8.02
C ILE A 211 -10.32 -4.53 9.04
N TRP A 212 -10.61 -3.89 10.18
CA TRP A 212 -11.49 -4.45 11.20
C TRP A 212 -12.90 -4.73 10.67
N TYR A 213 -13.48 -3.80 9.92
CA TYR A 213 -14.82 -3.96 9.37
C TYR A 213 -14.90 -5.16 8.42
N MET A 214 -13.93 -5.32 7.52
CA MET A 214 -13.87 -6.44 6.58
C MET A 214 -13.62 -7.77 7.29
N ASP A 215 -12.57 -7.87 8.10
CA ASP A 215 -12.26 -9.14 8.79
C ASP A 215 -13.39 -9.55 9.75
N CYS A 216 -14.09 -8.59 10.37
CA CYS A 216 -15.25 -8.90 11.20
C CYS A 216 -16.47 -9.35 10.38
N GLN A 217 -16.66 -8.86 9.14
CA GLN A 217 -17.68 -9.37 8.23
C GLN A 217 -17.39 -10.80 7.77
N ASP A 218 -16.14 -11.05 7.37
CA ASP A 218 -15.71 -12.30 6.76
C ASP A 218 -15.56 -13.41 7.81
N GLU A 219 -15.00 -13.08 8.97
CA GLU A 219 -14.73 -14.02 10.05
C GLU A 219 -15.36 -13.58 11.40
N PRO A 220 -16.69 -13.42 11.47
CA PRO A 220 -17.40 -12.85 12.62
C PRO A 220 -17.24 -13.67 13.91
N GLN A 221 -16.89 -14.96 13.77
CA GLN A 221 -16.64 -15.84 14.92
C GLN A 221 -15.39 -15.44 15.70
N LYS A 222 -14.36 -14.86 15.05
CA LYS A 222 -13.15 -14.34 15.74
C LYS A 222 -13.50 -13.27 16.78
N TYR A 223 -14.55 -12.50 16.49
CA TYR A 223 -14.96 -11.33 17.26
C TYR A 223 -16.11 -11.61 18.22
N ALA A 224 -16.87 -12.67 18.02
CA ALA A 224 -18.04 -12.97 18.84
C ALA A 224 -17.67 -13.01 20.34
N GLY A 225 -18.28 -12.11 21.12
CA GLY A 225 -18.04 -11.97 22.55
C GLY A 225 -16.89 -11.04 22.95
N LYS A 226 -16.05 -10.59 22.00
CA LYS A 226 -14.97 -9.64 22.24
C LYS A 226 -15.53 -8.23 22.48
N THR A 227 -14.78 -7.42 23.22
CA THR A 227 -15.03 -5.98 23.37
C THR A 227 -14.06 -5.22 22.48
N VAL A 228 -14.58 -4.33 21.65
CA VAL A 228 -13.79 -3.48 20.75
C VAL A 228 -13.93 -2.01 21.16
N LYS A 229 -12.88 -1.22 20.94
CA LYS A 229 -12.88 0.25 21.09
C LYS A 229 -12.39 0.89 19.81
N PHE A 230 -13.17 1.80 19.23
CA PHE A 230 -12.88 2.39 17.93
C PHE A 230 -13.50 3.78 17.76
N LEU A 231 -12.91 4.60 16.89
CA LEU A 231 -13.42 5.91 16.51
C LEU A 231 -14.39 5.78 15.33
N ALA A 232 -15.58 6.36 15.46
CA ALA A 232 -16.62 6.27 14.45
C ALA A 232 -17.48 7.54 14.38
N GLN A 233 -18.17 7.66 13.26
CA GLN A 233 -19.19 8.67 13.05
C GLN A 233 -20.59 8.08 13.29
N VAL A 234 -21.45 8.83 13.95
CA VAL A 234 -22.83 8.43 14.25
C VAL A 234 -23.68 8.46 12.98
N CYS A 235 -24.29 7.32 12.64
CA CYS A 235 -25.36 7.24 11.65
C CYS A 235 -26.67 6.73 12.29
N GLN A 236 -27.61 7.65 12.50
CA GLN A 236 -28.98 7.35 12.87
C GLN A 236 -29.77 6.91 11.63
N THR A 237 -30.26 5.68 11.66
CA THR A 237 -31.08 5.13 10.59
C THR A 237 -32.05 4.10 11.15
N ASN A 238 -33.28 4.09 10.63
CA ASN A 238 -34.28 3.10 11.01
C ASN A 238 -33.86 1.66 10.67
N ARG A 239 -32.89 1.50 9.75
CA ARG A 239 -32.33 0.18 9.36
C ARG A 239 -31.49 -0.45 10.47
N ALA A 240 -30.99 0.34 11.44
CA ALA A 240 -30.19 -0.16 12.56
C ALA A 240 -31.03 -0.94 13.60
N GLY A 241 -32.36 -0.85 13.52
CA GLY A 241 -33.27 -1.49 14.46
C GLY A 241 -33.67 -0.59 15.64
N LYS A 242 -34.44 -1.14 16.57
CA LYS A 242 -34.95 -0.41 17.74
C LYS A 242 -33.81 -0.14 18.72
N ASN A 243 -33.77 1.08 19.27
CA ASN A 243 -32.77 1.52 20.24
C ASN A 243 -31.32 1.35 19.74
N SER A 244 -31.11 1.65 18.45
CA SER A 244 -29.85 1.41 17.79
C SER A 244 -29.45 2.58 16.90
N PHE A 245 -28.16 2.64 16.61
CA PHE A 245 -27.56 3.47 15.59
C PHE A 245 -26.49 2.65 14.84
N VAL A 246 -25.86 3.22 13.82
CA VAL A 246 -24.72 2.61 13.14
C VAL A 246 -23.50 3.51 13.39
N PRO A 247 -22.58 3.15 14.30
CA PRO A 247 -21.24 3.73 14.33
C PRO A 247 -20.46 3.21 13.12
N GLY A 248 -20.00 4.12 12.27
CA GLY A 248 -19.33 3.76 11.04
C GLY A 248 -18.35 4.81 10.53
N ARG A 249 -17.68 4.49 9.44
CA ARG A 249 -16.75 5.38 8.73
C ARG A 249 -17.11 5.40 7.25
N PHE A 250 -16.70 6.46 6.57
CA PHE A 250 -16.64 6.43 5.12
C PHE A 250 -15.41 5.61 4.73
N ALA A 251 -15.59 4.60 3.88
CA ALA A 251 -14.50 3.76 3.39
C ALA A 251 -14.40 3.84 1.87
N MET A 252 -13.17 3.84 1.37
CA MET A 252 -12.84 3.83 -0.04
C MET A 252 -12.25 2.47 -0.41
N THR A 253 -12.90 1.75 -1.33
CA THR A 253 -12.41 0.46 -1.79
C THR A 253 -11.33 0.59 -2.84
N CYS A 254 -11.54 1.41 -3.88
CA CYS A 254 -10.56 1.63 -4.95
C CYS A 254 -10.41 3.08 -5.39
N CYS A 255 -11.48 3.89 -5.37
CA CYS A 255 -11.40 5.31 -5.74
C CYS A 255 -12.42 6.18 -5.00
N VAL A 256 -12.24 7.51 -5.05
CA VAL A 256 -13.09 8.50 -4.36
C VAL A 256 -14.57 8.40 -4.76
N GLN A 257 -14.88 7.91 -5.97
CA GLN A 257 -16.26 7.72 -6.42
C GLN A 257 -16.97 6.55 -5.71
N ASP A 258 -16.21 5.62 -5.12
CA ASP A 258 -16.71 4.42 -4.43
C ASP A 258 -16.75 4.58 -2.91
N ILE A 259 -16.69 5.82 -2.41
CA ILE A 259 -16.77 6.08 -0.98
C ILE A 259 -18.16 5.71 -0.44
N GLN A 260 -18.20 4.78 0.51
CA GLN A 260 -19.43 4.31 1.14
C GLN A 260 -19.34 4.39 2.66
N PHE A 261 -20.48 4.65 3.30
CA PHE A 261 -20.56 4.58 4.76
C PHE A 261 -20.71 3.12 5.20
N VAL A 262 -19.72 2.63 5.93
CA VAL A 262 -19.65 1.25 6.43
C VAL A 262 -19.65 1.24 7.96
N GLY A 263 -20.39 0.29 8.55
CA GLY A 263 -20.47 0.12 9.99
C GLY A 263 -21.45 -0.98 10.37
N PHE A 264 -21.51 -1.29 11.66
CA PHE A 264 -22.38 -2.35 12.19
C PHE A 264 -23.55 -1.78 12.97
N PRO A 265 -24.75 -2.38 12.91
CA PRO A 265 -25.85 -2.03 13.80
C PRO A 265 -25.42 -2.16 15.25
N CYS A 266 -25.63 -1.10 16.03
CA CYS A 266 -25.20 -1.00 17.41
C CYS A 266 -26.37 -0.64 18.31
N SER A 267 -26.74 -1.56 19.20
CA SER A 267 -27.74 -1.30 20.24
C SER A 267 -27.13 -0.40 21.32
N TYR A 268 -27.83 0.68 21.65
CA TYR A 268 -27.42 1.61 22.69
C TYR A 268 -28.63 2.36 23.26
N ASP A 269 -28.87 2.26 24.57
CA ASP A 269 -30.04 2.90 25.20
C ASP A 269 -30.01 4.44 25.08
N GLY A 270 -28.80 5.03 25.09
CA GLY A 270 -28.59 6.47 24.94
C GLY A 270 -28.63 7.00 23.51
N TYR A 271 -28.97 6.18 22.49
CA TYR A 271 -28.82 6.55 21.07
C TYR A 271 -29.55 7.85 20.67
N LYS A 272 -30.66 8.19 21.35
CA LYS A 272 -31.44 9.41 21.06
C LYS A 272 -30.69 10.70 21.35
N ALA A 273 -29.69 10.66 22.24
CA ALA A 273 -28.86 11.81 22.56
C ALA A 273 -27.70 11.99 21.58
N LEU A 274 -27.46 11.02 20.69
CA LEU A 274 -26.38 11.09 19.71
C LEU A 274 -26.79 11.97 18.54
N GLU A 275 -25.94 12.91 18.16
CA GLU A 275 -26.17 13.75 16.98
C GLU A 275 -25.71 13.05 15.70
N GLN A 276 -26.51 13.16 14.64
CA GLN A 276 -26.16 12.64 13.32
C GLN A 276 -24.83 13.23 12.85
N ARG A 277 -23.91 12.37 12.36
CA ARG A 277 -22.55 12.72 11.93
C ARG A 277 -21.58 13.17 13.03
N ALA A 278 -21.97 13.13 14.31
CA ALA A 278 -21.03 13.40 15.40
C ALA A 278 -19.94 12.32 15.46
N TRP A 279 -18.73 12.74 15.82
CA TRP A 279 -17.61 11.84 16.08
C TRP A 279 -17.67 11.32 17.51
N VAL A 280 -17.56 10.00 17.65
CA VAL A 280 -17.65 9.32 18.93
C VAL A 280 -16.61 8.20 19.02
N THR A 281 -16.05 8.02 20.21
CA THR A 281 -15.34 6.80 20.57
C THR A 281 -16.36 5.81 21.11
N VAL A 282 -16.45 4.64 20.49
CA VAL A 282 -17.39 3.59 20.86
C VAL A 282 -16.62 2.45 21.49
N THR A 283 -17.00 2.06 22.71
CA THR A 283 -16.62 0.78 23.29
C THR A 283 -17.82 -0.14 23.23
N ALA A 284 -17.72 -1.27 22.51
CA ALA A 284 -18.86 -2.14 22.29
C ALA A 284 -18.48 -3.62 22.31
N LYS A 285 -19.42 -4.46 22.74
CA LYS A 285 -19.32 -5.91 22.61
C LYS A 285 -19.77 -6.34 21.21
N VAL A 286 -18.96 -7.12 20.52
CA VAL A 286 -19.31 -7.71 19.22
C VAL A 286 -20.12 -8.99 19.45
N ASN A 287 -21.21 -9.14 18.71
CA ASN A 287 -22.05 -10.33 18.72
C ASN A 287 -22.26 -10.82 17.30
N TYR A 288 -22.47 -12.12 17.13
CA TYR A 288 -22.86 -12.72 15.86
C TYR A 288 -24.30 -13.26 15.98
N LYS A 289 -25.27 -12.49 15.50
CA LYS A 289 -26.69 -12.86 15.57
C LYS A 289 -27.46 -12.40 14.34
N PHE A 290 -28.68 -12.90 14.20
CA PHE A 290 -29.58 -12.48 13.14
C PHE A 290 -29.87 -10.98 13.24
N HIS A 291 -29.79 -10.27 12.12
CA HIS A 291 -30.20 -8.87 12.01
C HIS A 291 -30.82 -8.59 10.64
N ASN A 292 -31.87 -7.78 10.62
CA ASN A 292 -32.64 -7.50 9.40
C ASN A 292 -31.80 -6.84 8.29
N ILE A 293 -30.75 -6.09 8.65
CA ILE A 293 -29.86 -5.45 7.68
C ILE A 293 -29.12 -6.47 6.80
N TYR A 294 -28.81 -7.65 7.35
CA TYR A 294 -28.13 -8.73 6.64
C TYR A 294 -29.10 -9.74 6.02
N ARG A 295 -30.38 -9.69 6.40
CA ARG A 295 -31.36 -10.78 6.17
C ARG A 295 -30.80 -12.15 6.60
N GLY A 296 -29.97 -12.16 7.64
CA GLY A 296 -29.17 -13.29 8.06
C GLY A 296 -28.40 -13.00 9.34
N LYS A 297 -27.49 -13.90 9.72
CA LYS A 297 -26.55 -13.68 10.83
C LYS A 297 -25.38 -12.82 10.36
N GLY A 298 -25.01 -11.82 11.16
CA GLY A 298 -23.85 -10.98 10.91
C GLY A 298 -23.38 -10.29 12.20
N PRO A 299 -22.28 -9.51 12.14
CA PRO A 299 -21.79 -8.75 13.27
C PRO A 299 -22.80 -7.70 13.70
N VAL A 300 -23.08 -7.63 14.99
CA VAL A 300 -23.86 -6.55 15.59
C VAL A 300 -23.26 -6.17 16.94
N LEU A 301 -23.30 -4.89 17.24
CA LEU A 301 -22.67 -4.33 18.40
C LEU A 301 -23.69 -4.09 19.51
N THR A 302 -23.23 -4.21 20.75
CA THR A 302 -23.91 -3.67 21.92
C THR A 302 -22.96 -2.68 22.58
N ALA A 303 -23.29 -1.38 22.50
CA ALA A 303 -22.46 -0.34 23.09
C ALA A 303 -22.41 -0.48 24.62
N ILE A 304 -21.20 -0.41 25.15
CA ILE A 304 -20.89 -0.30 26.58
C ILE A 304 -20.74 1.19 26.92
N SER A 305 -19.98 1.93 26.10
CA SER A 305 -19.89 3.39 26.18
C SER A 305 -19.84 4.02 24.78
N VAL A 306 -20.36 5.25 24.70
CA VAL A 306 -20.28 6.11 23.52
C VAL A 306 -19.92 7.50 24.03
N GLU A 307 -18.71 7.95 23.73
CA GLU A 307 -18.13 9.19 24.24
C GLU A 307 -17.85 10.16 23.07
N PRO A 308 -18.12 11.47 23.20
CA PRO A 308 -17.73 12.45 22.18
C PRO A 308 -16.24 12.36 21.88
N ALA A 309 -15.88 12.48 20.60
CA ALA A 309 -14.50 12.43 20.15
C ALA A 309 -14.23 13.49 19.09
N GLU A 310 -12.95 13.80 18.89
CA GLU A 310 -12.52 14.65 17.79
C GLU A 310 -12.53 13.89 16.47
N LYS A 311 -12.61 14.68 15.40
CA LYS A 311 -12.51 14.20 14.02
C LYS A 311 -11.10 13.61 13.79
N PRO A 312 -10.98 12.48 13.07
CA PRO A 312 -9.70 11.92 12.65
C PRO A 312 -8.94 12.85 11.69
N LEU A 313 -7.65 12.58 11.48
CA LEU A 313 -6.88 13.25 10.43
C LEU A 313 -7.46 12.93 9.05
N ASN A 314 -7.84 11.66 8.84
CA ASN A 314 -8.41 11.15 7.59
C ASN A 314 -9.87 10.73 7.80
N ASP A 315 -10.80 11.41 7.12
CA ASP A 315 -12.23 11.09 7.20
C ASP A 315 -12.63 9.79 6.52
N VAL A 316 -11.79 9.32 5.60
CA VAL A 316 -12.01 8.16 4.77
C VAL A 316 -10.97 7.12 5.10
N VAL A 317 -11.42 5.90 5.37
CA VAL A 317 -10.55 4.75 5.67
C VAL A 317 -10.39 3.86 4.44
N THR A 318 -9.28 3.15 4.36
CA THR A 318 -9.00 2.13 3.33
C THR A 318 -9.08 0.73 3.94
N PHE A 319 -9.01 -0.29 3.09
CA PHE A 319 -9.01 -1.71 3.51
C PHE A 319 -7.61 -2.35 3.50
N SER A 320 -6.58 -1.51 3.38
CA SER A 320 -5.15 -1.85 3.23
C SER A 320 -4.29 -0.98 4.14
#